data_AF-A0A528KRL2-F1
#
_entry.id   AF-A0A528KRL2-F1
#
_cell.length_a   1.000
_cell.length_b   1.000
_cell.length_c   1.000
_cell.angle_alpha   90.00
_cell.angle_beta   90.00
_cell.angle_gamma   90.00
#
_symmetry.space_group_name_H-M   'P 1'
#
loop_
_entity.id
_entity.type
_entity.pdbx_description
1 polymer ?
#
loop_
_entity_poly.entity_id
_entity_poly.type
_entity_poly.pdbx_seq_one_letter_code
_entity_poly.pdbx_strand_id
1 'polypeptide(L)'
;MLDIKWIRDNPKALVEALRKRSWSSEDAQSTVDDLIARDEARREHLTELQTRQERRNAASKEIGNAMRSGDAALAERLKVEVGEIKTFIQNGEARERELDKALNDALAVLPNVPLDDVPVGKDEHDNVVKRIVGKVPTRPNWVK
;
A
#
# COMPACT_ATOMS: atom_id res chain seq x y z
N MET A 1 9.66 -4.87 0.51
CA MET A 1 8.90 -3.68 0.94
C MET A 1 8.28 -3.98 2.28
N LEU A 2 7.98 -2.95 3.08
CA LEU A 2 7.23 -3.13 4.32
C LEU A 2 5.80 -3.58 4.02
N ASP A 3 5.22 -4.39 4.91
CA ASP A 3 3.83 -4.83 4.78
C ASP A 3 2.88 -3.67 5.07
N ILE A 4 2.01 -3.33 4.11
CA ILE A 4 1.03 -2.25 4.26
C ILE A 4 0.09 -2.48 5.45
N LYS A 5 -0.22 -3.75 5.78
CA LYS A 5 -1.02 -4.05 6.97
C LYS A 5 -0.28 -3.64 8.24
N TRP A 6 1.00 -3.98 8.34
CA TRP A 6 1.81 -3.57 9.49
C TRP A 6 1.90 -2.06 9.62
N ILE A 7 2.04 -1.33 8.50
CA ILE A 7 2.06 0.15 8.49
C ILE A 7 0.75 0.72 9.02
N ARG A 8 -0.38 0.17 8.56
CA ARG A 8 -1.72 0.60 9.00
C ARG A 8 -1.93 0.35 10.50
N ASP A 9 -1.46 -0.78 11.00
CA ASP A 9 -1.60 -1.15 12.41
C ASP A 9 -0.60 -0.41 13.31
N ASN A 10 0.54 0.05 12.76
CA ASN A 10 1.66 0.64 13.52
C ASN A 10 2.21 1.94 12.89
N PRO A 11 1.38 2.95 12.57
CA PRO A 11 1.83 4.13 11.84
C PRO A 11 2.89 4.93 12.62
N LYS A 12 2.68 5.08 13.93
CA LYS A 12 3.62 5.77 14.82
C LYS A 12 4.99 5.09 14.87
N ALA A 13 5.02 3.76 14.82
CA ALA A 13 6.28 3.01 14.85
C ALA A 13 7.10 3.26 13.58
N LEU A 14 6.43 3.33 12.41
CA LEU A 14 7.10 3.67 11.17
C LEU A 14 7.64 5.11 11.18
N VAL A 15 6.86 6.09 11.65
CA VAL A 15 7.32 7.48 11.77
C VAL A 15 8.59 7.57 12.61
N GLU A 16 8.61 6.95 13.80
CA GLU A 16 9.80 6.94 14.66
C GLU A 16 10.99 6.22 14.00
N ALA A 17 10.74 5.13 13.28
CA ALA A 17 11.78 4.41 12.55
C ALA A 17 12.40 5.23 11.41
N LEU A 18 11.60 6.03 10.71
CA LEU A 18 12.09 6.96 9.68
C LEU A 18 12.90 8.09 10.31
N ARG A 19 12.44 8.63 11.46
CA ARG A 19 13.19 9.64 12.22
C ARG A 19 14.55 9.13 12.69
N LYS A 20 14.66 7.87 13.12
CA LYS A 20 15.95 7.21 13.43
C LYS A 20 16.89 7.13 12.23
N ARG A 21 16.37 7.21 10.99
CA ARG A 21 17.14 7.28 9.73
C ARG A 21 17.34 8.71 9.24
N SER A 22 17.28 9.70 10.14
CA SER A 22 17.52 11.12 9.83
C SER A 22 16.47 11.77 8.93
N TRP A 23 15.27 11.18 8.80
CA TRP A 23 14.15 11.87 8.16
C TRP A 23 13.63 12.98 9.07
N SER A 24 13.19 14.09 8.49
CA SER A 24 12.50 15.12 9.26
C SER A 24 11.18 14.56 9.80
N SER A 25 10.69 15.11 10.92
CA SER A 25 9.44 14.64 11.52
C SER A 25 8.24 14.87 10.59
N GLU A 26 8.28 15.95 9.80
CA GLU A 26 7.25 16.30 8.83
C GLU A 26 7.27 15.37 7.61
N ASP A 27 8.45 15.09 7.04
CA ASP A 27 8.58 14.16 5.91
C ASP A 27 8.18 12.73 6.31
N ALA A 28 8.59 12.29 7.50
CA ALA A 28 8.22 10.97 8.01
C ALA A 28 6.70 10.85 8.21
N GLN A 29 6.08 11.85 8.84
CA GLN A 29 4.64 11.84 9.08
C GLN A 29 3.84 11.89 7.78
N SER A 30 4.16 12.84 6.89
CA SER A 30 3.47 13.00 5.60
C SER A 30 3.59 11.77 4.71
N THR A 31 4.74 11.09 4.71
CA THR A 31 4.94 9.84 3.95
C THR A 31 4.07 8.71 4.47
N VAL A 32 3.95 8.57 5.79
CA VAL A 32 3.11 7.54 6.41
C VAL A 32 1.63 7.82 6.14
N ASP A 33 1.20 9.08 6.25
CA ASP A 33 -0.17 9.48 5.99
C ASP A 33 -0.56 9.27 4.51
N ASP A 34 0.32 9.61 3.56
CA ASP A 34 0.12 9.36 2.13
C ASP A 34 -0.01 7.85 1.82
N LEU A 35 0.82 7.00 2.45
CA LEU A 35 0.72 5.55 2.30
C LEU A 35 -0.62 5.00 2.78
N ILE A 36 -1.10 5.48 3.93
CA ILE A 36 -2.39 5.06 4.50
C ILE A 36 -3.53 5.52 3.60
N ALA A 37 -3.50 6.76 3.11
CA ALA A 37 -4.51 7.29 2.20
C ALA A 37 -4.58 6.49 0.87
N ARG A 38 -3.43 6.10 0.31
CA ARG A 38 -3.37 5.23 -0.88
C ARG A 38 -3.95 3.85 -0.64
N ASP A 39 -3.63 3.24 0.50
CA ASP A 39 -4.19 1.95 0.90
C ASP A 39 -5.71 2.03 1.13
N GLU A 40 -6.20 3.11 1.73
CA GLU A 40 -7.63 3.36 1.91
C GLU A 40 -8.34 3.49 0.56
N ALA A 41 -7.86 4.37 -0.33
CA ALA A 41 -8.44 4.53 -1.67
C ALA A 41 -8.47 3.21 -2.46
N ARG A 42 -7.41 2.41 -2.35
CA ARG A 42 -7.35 1.06 -2.94
C ARG A 42 -8.41 0.13 -2.37
N ARG A 43 -8.54 0.07 -1.03
CA ARG A 43 -9.50 -0.81 -0.36
C ARG A 43 -10.95 -0.41 -0.63
N GLU A 44 -11.23 0.89 -0.66
CA GLU A 44 -12.54 1.43 -1.03
C GLU A 44 -12.92 1.02 -2.45
N HIS A 45 -12.02 1.22 -3.41
CA HIS A 45 -12.24 0.84 -4.81
C HIS A 45 -12.49 -0.66 -4.99
N LEU A 46 -11.70 -1.50 -4.31
CA LEU A 46 -11.90 -2.95 -4.31
C LEU A 46 -13.27 -3.34 -3.71
N THR A 47 -13.66 -2.69 -2.63
CA THR A 47 -14.95 -2.91 -1.97
C THR A 47 -16.11 -2.51 -2.89
N GLU A 48 -15.98 -1.38 -3.59
CA GLU A 48 -16.99 -0.95 -4.56
C GLU A 48 -17.08 -1.95 -5.72
N LEU A 49 -15.95 -2.37 -6.31
CA LEU A 49 -15.92 -3.38 -7.36
C LEU A 49 -16.61 -4.68 -6.93
N GLN A 50 -16.32 -5.16 -5.72
CA GLN A 50 -16.95 -6.36 -5.17
C GLN A 50 -18.46 -6.17 -4.99
N THR A 51 -18.89 -5.03 -4.44
CA THR A 51 -20.32 -4.71 -4.23
C THR A 51 -21.08 -4.69 -5.57
N ARG A 52 -20.50 -4.06 -6.59
CA ARG A 52 -21.08 -4.01 -7.95
C ARG A 52 -21.14 -5.40 -8.57
N GLN A 53 -20.09 -6.20 -8.38
CA GLN A 53 -20.01 -7.57 -8.86
C GLN A 53 -21.09 -8.46 -8.19
N GLU A 54 -21.33 -8.30 -6.90
CA GLU A 54 -22.40 -8.96 -6.18
C GLU A 54 -23.78 -8.52 -6.69
N ARG A 55 -24.00 -7.20 -6.89
CA ARG A 55 -25.25 -6.68 -7.46
C ARG A 55 -25.50 -7.22 -8.86
N ARG A 56 -24.49 -7.29 -9.72
CA ARG A 56 -24.61 -7.88 -11.07
C ARG A 56 -25.14 -9.31 -11.01
N ASN A 57 -24.60 -10.12 -10.09
CA ASN A 57 -24.98 -11.52 -9.94
C ASN A 57 -26.40 -11.66 -9.37
N ALA A 58 -26.79 -10.79 -8.44
CA ALA A 58 -28.15 -10.72 -7.92
C ALA A 58 -29.16 -10.31 -9.00
N ALA A 59 -28.90 -9.21 -9.72
CA ALA A 59 -29.73 -8.72 -10.81
C ALA A 59 -29.87 -9.76 -11.94
N SER A 60 -28.81 -10.52 -12.25
CA SER A 60 -28.88 -11.61 -13.23
C SER A 60 -29.88 -12.71 -12.82
N LYS A 61 -29.97 -13.04 -11.53
CA LYS A 61 -30.96 -14.00 -11.01
C LYS A 61 -32.37 -13.40 -11.03
N GLU A 62 -32.51 -12.12 -10.68
CA GLU A 62 -33.77 -11.39 -10.72
C GLU A 62 -34.34 -11.32 -12.14
N ILE A 63 -33.50 -11.12 -13.17
CA ILE A 63 -33.92 -11.19 -14.59
C ILE A 63 -34.54 -12.56 -14.90
N GLY A 64 -33.87 -13.65 -14.50
CA GLY A 64 -34.39 -14.99 -14.72
C GLY A 64 -35.73 -15.24 -14.02
N ASN A 65 -35.92 -14.69 -12.82
CA ASN A 65 -37.19 -14.72 -12.10
C ASN A 65 -38.28 -13.91 -12.81
N ALA A 66 -37.97 -12.68 -13.21
CA ALA A 66 -38.91 -11.77 -13.89
C ALA A 66 -39.39 -12.35 -15.24
N MET A 67 -38.47 -12.96 -16.00
CA MET A 67 -38.81 -13.64 -17.25
C MET A 67 -39.74 -14.85 -17.02
N ARG A 68 -39.55 -15.59 -15.92
CA ARG A 68 -40.45 -16.71 -15.55
C ARG A 68 -41.82 -16.23 -15.08
N SER A 69 -41.91 -15.09 -14.41
CA SER A 69 -43.17 -14.51 -13.96
C SER A 69 -43.90 -13.71 -15.04
N GLY A 70 -43.32 -13.59 -16.24
CA GLY A 70 -43.90 -12.81 -17.35
C GLY A 70 -43.78 -11.29 -17.20
N ASP A 71 -42.99 -10.80 -16.24
CA ASP A 71 -42.77 -9.38 -16.03
C ASP A 71 -41.63 -8.86 -16.93
N ALA A 72 -41.98 -8.61 -18.19
CA ALA A 72 -41.05 -8.11 -19.19
C ALA A 72 -40.51 -6.71 -18.84
N ALA A 73 -41.30 -5.87 -18.17
CA ALA A 73 -40.90 -4.50 -17.82
C ALA A 73 -39.79 -4.52 -16.76
N LEU A 74 -39.91 -5.37 -15.74
CA LEU A 74 -38.87 -5.56 -14.73
C LEU A 74 -37.60 -6.19 -15.34
N ALA A 75 -37.76 -7.18 -16.21
CA ALA A 75 -36.63 -7.84 -16.87
C ALA A 75 -35.80 -6.87 -17.71
N GLU A 76 -36.43 -5.98 -18.49
CA GLU A 76 -35.70 -4.99 -19.29
C GLU A 76 -34.97 -3.95 -18.42
N ARG A 77 -35.60 -3.47 -17.33
CA ARG A 77 -34.92 -2.55 -16.39
C ARG A 77 -33.67 -3.17 -15.78
N LEU A 78 -33.75 -4.43 -15.34
CA LEU A 78 -32.62 -5.13 -14.75
C LEU A 78 -31.51 -5.43 -15.77
N LYS A 79 -31.86 -5.68 -17.05
CA LYS A 79 -30.86 -5.84 -18.12
C LYS A 79 -30.05 -4.57 -18.35
N VAL A 80 -30.70 -3.40 -18.31
CA VAL A 80 -30.03 -2.10 -18.40
C VAL A 80 -29.05 -1.93 -17.23
N GLU A 81 -29.51 -2.18 -15.99
CA GLU A 81 -28.68 -2.10 -14.79
C GLU A 81 -27.44 -3.03 -14.87
N VAL A 82 -27.63 -4.29 -15.30
CA VAL A 82 -26.51 -5.22 -15.48
C VAL A 82 -25.52 -4.71 -16.54
N GLY A 83 -26.01 -4.09 -17.61
CA GLY A 83 -25.17 -3.47 -18.65
C GLY A 83 -24.33 -2.30 -18.10
N GLU A 84 -24.94 -1.43 -17.30
CA GLU A 84 -24.26 -0.32 -16.64
C GLU A 84 -23.19 -0.82 -15.66
N ILE A 85 -23.54 -1.80 -14.81
CA ILE A 85 -22.61 -2.41 -13.86
C ILE A 85 -21.44 -3.10 -14.59
N LYS A 86 -21.70 -3.78 -15.71
CA LYS A 86 -20.65 -4.41 -16.51
C LYS A 86 -19.64 -3.37 -17.01
N THR A 87 -20.14 -2.23 -17.52
CA THR A 87 -19.29 -1.12 -17.97
C THR A 87 -18.49 -0.53 -16.83
N PHE A 88 -19.10 -0.36 -15.66
CA PHE A 88 -18.42 0.12 -14.45
C PHE A 88 -17.27 -0.81 -14.04
N ILE A 89 -17.52 -2.13 -13.95
CA ILE A 89 -16.50 -3.11 -13.57
C ILE A 89 -15.33 -3.09 -14.56
N GLN A 90 -15.61 -3.07 -15.87
CA GLN A 90 -14.56 -3.01 -16.90
C GLN A 90 -13.66 -1.78 -16.79
N ASN A 91 -14.24 -0.62 -16.48
CA ASN A 91 -13.47 0.62 -16.27
C ASN A 91 -12.74 0.61 -14.92
N GLY A 92 -13.35 -0.01 -13.89
CA GLY A 92 -12.78 -0.08 -12.56
C GLY A 92 -11.50 -0.93 -12.49
N GLU A 93 -11.32 -1.93 -13.34
CA GLU A 93 -10.07 -2.71 -13.41
C GLU A 93 -8.84 -1.88 -13.81
N ALA A 94 -9.02 -0.84 -14.63
CA ALA A 94 -7.94 0.08 -14.98
C ALA A 94 -7.56 0.95 -13.77
N ARG A 95 -8.57 1.46 -13.07
CA ARG A 95 -8.39 2.26 -11.85
C ARG A 95 -7.75 1.45 -10.72
N GLU A 96 -8.12 0.19 -10.57
CA GLU A 96 -7.51 -0.74 -9.61
C GLU A 96 -6.01 -0.87 -9.87
N ARG A 97 -5.61 -1.10 -11.12
CA ARG A 97 -4.19 -1.18 -11.52
C ARG A 97 -3.42 0.10 -11.24
N GLU A 98 -4.04 1.26 -11.43
CA GLU A 98 -3.43 2.55 -11.08
C GLU A 98 -3.20 2.69 -9.58
N LEU A 99 -4.20 2.35 -8.76
CA LEU A 99 -4.11 2.43 -7.30
C LEU A 99 -3.08 1.44 -6.75
N ASP A 100 -3.06 0.21 -7.28
CA ASP A 100 -2.06 -0.81 -6.96
C ASP A 100 -0.65 -0.33 -7.27
N LYS A 101 -0.44 0.22 -8.47
CA LYS A 101 0.85 0.76 -8.89
C LYS A 101 1.26 1.93 -8.00
N ALA A 102 0.34 2.86 -7.74
CA ALA A 102 0.59 4.04 -6.92
C ALA A 102 0.98 3.69 -5.47
N LEU A 103 0.38 2.64 -4.90
CA LEU A 103 0.73 2.13 -3.57
C LEU A 103 2.09 1.40 -3.60
N ASN A 104 2.31 0.52 -4.58
CA ASN A 104 3.55 -0.23 -4.70
C ASN A 104 4.77 0.68 -4.93
N ASP A 105 4.64 1.68 -5.80
CA ASP A 105 5.70 2.65 -6.06
C ASP A 105 6.08 3.41 -4.78
N ALA A 106 5.08 3.81 -3.97
CA ALA A 106 5.30 4.47 -2.69
C ALA A 106 5.95 3.54 -1.64
N LEU A 107 5.55 2.27 -1.59
CA LEU A 107 6.16 1.28 -0.70
C LEU A 107 7.57 0.88 -1.13
N ALA A 108 7.90 0.97 -2.41
CA ALA A 108 9.20 0.58 -2.95
C ALA A 108 10.34 1.52 -2.54
N VAL A 109 10.04 2.81 -2.36
CA VAL A 109 11.02 3.82 -1.94
C VAL A 109 11.23 3.87 -0.42
N LEU A 110 10.38 3.18 0.34
CA LEU A 110 10.41 3.22 1.80
C LEU A 110 11.55 2.35 2.35
N PRO A 111 12.45 2.90 3.20
CA PRO A 111 13.52 2.11 3.81
C PRO A 111 12.96 1.14 4.86
N ASN A 112 13.77 0.14 5.21
CA ASN A 112 13.37 -0.83 6.24
C ASN A 112 13.39 -0.24 7.65
N VAL A 113 12.57 -0.76 8.56
CA VAL A 113 12.55 -0.38 9.99
C VAL A 113 13.85 -0.84 10.66
N PRO A 114 14.64 0.06 11.29
CA PRO A 114 15.79 -0.35 12.08
C PRO A 114 15.36 -1.20 13.29
N LEU A 115 16.16 -2.20 13.66
CA LEU A 115 15.95 -2.96 14.89
C LEU A 115 16.20 -2.07 16.13
N ASP A 116 15.67 -2.49 17.27
CA ASP A 116 15.78 -1.73 18.53
C ASP A 116 17.22 -1.61 19.05
N ASP A 117 18.10 -2.55 18.69
CA ASP A 117 19.51 -2.57 19.08
C ASP A 117 20.43 -1.77 18.15
N VAL A 118 19.90 -1.25 17.04
CA VAL A 118 20.66 -0.42 16.09
C VAL A 118 20.87 0.95 16.72
N PRO A 119 22.13 1.40 16.91
CA PRO A 119 22.41 2.71 17.47
C PRO A 119 21.89 3.81 16.54
N VAL A 120 21.32 4.85 17.13
CA VAL A 120 20.90 6.04 16.38
C VAL A 120 22.14 6.87 16.06
N GLY A 121 22.28 7.23 14.78
CA GLY A 121 23.40 8.03 14.28
C GLY A 121 23.00 8.75 13.00
N LYS A 122 23.60 9.92 12.77
CA LYS A 122 23.33 10.74 11.60
C LYS A 122 24.14 10.27 10.39
N ASP A 123 25.39 9.89 10.61
CA ASP A 123 26.36 9.55 9.58
C ASP A 123 27.36 8.48 10.09
N GLU A 124 28.39 8.19 9.29
CA GLU A 124 29.38 7.17 9.61
C GLU A 124 30.21 7.42 10.88
N HIS A 125 30.25 8.66 11.38
CA HIS A 125 31.01 9.01 12.58
C HIS A 125 30.35 8.52 13.87
N ASP A 126 29.04 8.26 13.82
CA ASP A 126 28.27 7.71 14.95
C ASP A 126 28.33 6.17 15.03
N ASN A 127 29.06 5.53 14.11
CA ASN A 127 29.20 4.08 14.09
C ASN A 127 29.93 3.54 15.33
N VAL A 128 29.28 2.64 16.05
CA VAL A 128 29.85 2.00 17.25
C VAL A 128 30.71 0.80 16.87
N VAL A 129 32.01 0.87 17.16
CA VAL A 129 32.93 -0.25 16.98
C VAL A 129 32.58 -1.39 17.95
N LYS A 130 32.15 -2.53 17.43
CA LYS A 130 31.81 -3.71 18.25
C LYS A 130 33.02 -4.57 18.62
N ARG A 131 33.98 -4.74 17.70
CA ARG A 131 35.20 -5.54 17.91
C ARG A 131 36.28 -5.14 16.91
N ILE A 132 37.52 -5.12 17.38
CA ILE A 132 38.72 -5.02 16.53
C ILE A 132 39.43 -6.37 16.58
N VAL A 133 39.74 -6.95 15.41
CA VAL A 133 40.43 -8.25 15.30
C VAL A 133 41.77 -8.04 14.62
N GLY A 134 42.84 -8.53 15.25
CA GLY A 134 44.22 -8.31 14.81
C GLY A 134 44.79 -6.98 15.31
N LYS A 135 46.03 -6.67 14.89
CA LYS A 135 46.69 -5.38 15.17
C LYS A 135 47.10 -4.77 13.83
N VAL A 136 46.79 -3.49 13.64
CA VAL A 136 47.24 -2.76 12.45
C VAL A 136 48.77 -2.74 12.50
N PRO A 137 49.47 -3.30 11.49
CA PRO A 137 50.93 -3.28 11.48
C PRO A 137 51.42 -1.85 11.35
N THR A 138 52.34 -1.46 12.23
CA THR A 138 53.05 -0.19 12.12
C THR A 138 53.91 -0.24 10.85
N ARG A 139 53.56 0.59 9.85
CA ARG A 139 54.40 0.78 8.65
C ARG A 139 55.40 1.91 8.95
N PRO A 140 56.70 1.64 9.09
CA PRO A 140 57.65 2.66 9.54
C PRO A 140 57.93 3.80 8.55
N ASN A 141 57.58 3.67 7.27
CA ASN A 141 58.22 4.47 6.20
C ASN A 141 57.29 5.24 5.24
N TRP A 142 56.05 5.61 5.61
CA TRP A 142 55.28 6.57 4.82
C TRP A 142 55.39 7.96 5.44
N VAL A 143 56.39 8.70 4.97
CA VAL A 143 56.58 10.13 5.22
C VAL A 143 55.40 10.90 4.61
N LYS A 144 54.99 11.94 5.34
CA LYS A 144 53.86 12.87 5.09
C LYS A 144 53.67 13.30 3.64
#